data_AF-A0A2V8F566-F1
#
_entry.id   AF-A0A2V8F566-F1
#
_cell.length_a   1.000
_cell.length_b   1.000
_cell.length_c   1.000
_cell.angle_alpha   90.00
_cell.angle_beta   90.00
_cell.angle_gamma   90.00
#
_symmetry.space_group_name_H-M   'P 1'
#
loop_
_entity.id
_entity.type
_entity.pdbx_description
1 polymer ?
#
loop_
_entity_poly.entity_id
_entity_poly.type
_entity_poly.pdbx_seq_one_letter_code
_entity_poly.pdbx_strand_id
1 'polypeptide(L)'
;MIATLVAALSLASSAIDVPYLPQTDALCGGAAVAMVFRYWGDAHADVQEFASLVDRRAGGIANDVLSDAVAKRGWRVGRMEGSLGALTARVRDGQPVIVLVPDRGNRYHYVVVTGVNEDGVIVHDPAWGPSRAIRAPDFERAWRTAKFWSLIIMPPVAPAVVEADGRTPAVEATSTAPDRCDEVLSRALANIREQGFDRAEMLLGEARAQCPNAAGPLGELSGVRFAQHRWADAAALARDALARDPHDGYALDVLGSSLFMQDDEVGALRAWNRIEKSRVNLVRIDGLHHTRYQTIAETLAIQPNRLLTADVFERARRRLGELPDHSAARLAVRPERDGFATVDVVVAERATLPRGRAEWVDAALRAGVDREVGVAVPGTTGQGEVWSASWRWWSHRPGVSIGFAAPRVHGLPGVWRVEGTWRSETYATGETRLASLLTRERRTRAALTVSDWLTGR
;
A
#
# COMPACT_ATOMS: atom_id res chain seq x y z
N MET A 1 42.82 22.22 18.45
CA MET A 1 42.58 21.31 17.31
C MET A 1 41.08 21.09 17.21
N ILE A 2 40.35 22.13 16.80
CA ILE A 2 39.65 22.23 15.51
C ILE A 2 38.68 21.06 15.29
N ALA A 3 37.42 21.37 15.56
CA ALA A 3 36.23 20.60 15.24
C ALA A 3 36.15 20.32 13.74
N THR A 4 36.03 19.05 13.38
CA THR A 4 35.70 18.64 12.01
C THR A 4 34.19 18.65 11.86
N LEU A 5 33.71 19.77 11.31
CA LEU A 5 32.38 19.95 10.76
C LEU A 5 32.15 18.85 9.69
N VAL A 6 31.34 17.83 9.98
CA VAL A 6 30.71 17.03 8.93
C VAL A 6 29.48 17.80 8.50
N ALA A 7 29.70 18.83 7.68
CA ALA A 7 28.67 19.28 6.75
C ALA A 7 28.50 18.15 5.74
N ALA A 8 27.61 17.20 6.05
CA ALA A 8 27.05 16.34 5.03
C ALA A 8 26.42 17.28 4.00
N LEU A 9 27.02 17.36 2.82
CA LEU A 9 26.37 17.99 1.67
C LEU A 9 25.03 17.28 1.51
N SER A 10 23.95 17.97 1.83
CA SER A 10 22.66 17.72 1.20
C SER A 10 22.90 17.89 -0.30
N LEU A 11 23.18 16.78 -0.99
CA LEU A 11 22.80 16.63 -2.38
C LEU A 11 21.28 16.83 -2.35
N ALA A 12 20.85 18.06 -2.60
CA ALA A 12 19.45 18.38 -2.78
C ALA A 12 18.96 17.44 -3.87
N SER A 13 18.15 16.45 -3.48
CA SER A 13 17.47 15.58 -4.41
C SER A 13 16.68 16.51 -5.33
N SER A 14 17.03 16.56 -6.61
CA SER A 14 16.34 17.35 -7.63
C SER A 14 14.98 16.74 -8.00
N ALA A 15 14.47 15.80 -7.20
CA ALA A 15 13.19 15.17 -7.37
C ALA A 15 12.11 15.92 -6.59
N ILE A 16 11.05 16.26 -7.29
CA ILE A 16 9.80 16.78 -6.76
C ILE A 16 9.08 15.64 -6.01
N ASP A 17 8.55 15.96 -4.82
CA ASP A 17 7.74 15.03 -4.02
C ASP A 17 6.31 14.95 -4.57
N VAL A 18 6.11 14.12 -5.59
CA VAL A 18 4.80 13.88 -6.21
C VAL A 18 4.16 12.65 -5.54
N PRO A 19 2.94 12.74 -4.99
CA PRO A 19 2.27 11.57 -4.44
C PRO A 19 2.09 10.47 -5.48
N TYR A 20 2.49 9.24 -5.13
CA TYR A 20 2.40 8.11 -6.04
C TYR A 20 1.04 7.41 -5.98
N LEU A 21 0.44 7.15 -7.15
CA LEU A 21 -0.76 6.33 -7.31
C LEU A 21 -0.48 5.21 -8.33
N PRO A 22 -0.70 3.93 -7.97
CA PRO A 22 -0.63 2.86 -8.94
C PRO A 22 -1.79 2.96 -9.94
N GLN A 23 -1.57 2.50 -11.16
CA GLN A 23 -2.67 2.31 -12.10
C GLN A 23 -3.51 1.08 -11.72
N THR A 24 -4.75 1.09 -12.20
CA THR A 24 -5.48 -0.16 -12.50
C THR A 24 -5.37 -0.46 -14.00
N ASP A 25 -5.81 -1.65 -14.44
CA ASP A 25 -5.64 -2.09 -15.83
C ASP A 25 -6.01 -1.01 -16.87
N ALA A 26 -5.04 -0.70 -17.75
CA ALA A 26 -5.15 0.30 -18.82
C ALA A 26 -5.36 1.77 -18.37
N LEU A 27 -5.09 2.10 -17.10
CA LEU A 27 -5.30 3.44 -16.54
C LEU A 27 -4.00 4.23 -16.24
N CYS A 28 -2.89 3.94 -16.92
CA CYS A 28 -1.63 4.67 -16.73
C CYS A 28 -1.77 6.19 -16.91
N GLY A 29 -2.55 6.64 -17.90
CA GLY A 29 -2.81 8.06 -18.13
C GLY A 29 -3.61 8.71 -17.00
N GLY A 30 -4.68 8.04 -16.54
CA GLY A 30 -5.48 8.52 -15.40
C GLY A 30 -4.67 8.59 -14.10
N ALA A 31 -3.83 7.58 -13.86
CA ALA A 31 -2.94 7.56 -12.70
C ALA A 31 -1.90 8.69 -12.77
N ALA A 32 -1.29 8.92 -13.94
CA ALA A 32 -0.36 10.01 -14.15
C ALA A 32 -0.99 11.39 -13.88
N VAL A 33 -2.22 11.62 -14.37
CA VAL A 33 -2.95 12.86 -14.11
C VAL A 33 -3.30 13.02 -12.64
N ALA A 34 -3.84 11.98 -11.99
CA ALA A 34 -4.22 12.03 -10.58
C ALA A 34 -3.02 12.31 -9.66
N MET A 35 -1.83 11.74 -9.96
CA MET A 35 -0.60 12.06 -9.25
C MET A 35 -0.25 13.56 -9.35
N VAL A 36 -0.37 14.15 -10.54
CA VAL A 36 -0.07 15.57 -10.75
C VAL A 36 -1.14 16.48 -10.12
N PHE A 37 -2.42 16.09 -10.13
CA PHE A 37 -3.48 16.81 -9.40
C PHE A 37 -3.21 16.83 -7.89
N ARG A 38 -2.85 15.69 -7.31
CA ARG A 38 -2.47 15.58 -5.89
C ARG A 38 -1.26 16.45 -5.55
N TYR A 39 -0.26 16.46 -6.42
CA TYR A 39 0.90 17.35 -6.26
C TYR A 39 0.52 18.83 -6.19
N TRP A 40 -0.47 19.27 -6.98
CA TRP A 40 -0.96 20.65 -6.98
C TRP A 40 -1.99 20.96 -5.88
N GLY A 41 -2.28 20.02 -4.97
CA GLY A 41 -3.11 20.25 -3.79
C GLY A 41 -4.52 19.63 -3.84
N ASP A 42 -4.89 18.97 -4.94
CA ASP A 42 -6.11 18.14 -4.95
C ASP A 42 -5.81 16.77 -4.30
N ALA A 43 -5.69 16.78 -2.97
CA ALA A 43 -5.17 15.68 -2.15
C ALA A 43 -5.87 14.33 -2.39
N HIS A 44 -7.10 14.35 -2.90
CA HIS A 44 -7.95 13.17 -3.06
C HIS A 44 -8.25 12.81 -4.52
N ALA A 45 -7.63 13.47 -5.51
CA ALA A 45 -7.81 13.13 -6.91
C ALA A 45 -7.67 11.61 -7.15
N ASP A 46 -8.63 11.01 -7.85
CA ASP A 46 -8.72 9.57 -8.02
C ASP A 46 -8.42 9.13 -9.46
N VAL A 47 -7.66 8.05 -9.59
CA VAL A 47 -7.42 7.37 -10.88
C VAL A 47 -8.74 7.00 -11.55
N GLN A 48 -9.75 6.62 -10.77
CA GLN A 48 -11.03 6.13 -11.29
C GLN A 48 -11.90 7.20 -11.94
N GLU A 49 -11.63 8.49 -11.72
CA GLU A 49 -12.30 9.58 -12.42
C GLU A 49 -12.04 9.56 -13.94
N PHE A 50 -10.99 8.87 -14.37
CA PHE A 50 -10.59 8.73 -15.77
C PHE A 50 -10.99 7.37 -16.38
N ALA A 51 -11.59 6.47 -15.59
CA ALA A 51 -11.93 5.11 -16.03
C ALA A 51 -12.86 5.07 -17.25
N SER A 52 -13.78 6.04 -17.37
CA SER A 52 -14.71 6.15 -18.50
C SER A 52 -14.04 6.52 -19.82
N LEU A 53 -12.78 6.97 -19.79
CA LEU A 53 -12.01 7.38 -20.97
C LEU A 53 -11.18 6.25 -21.58
N VAL A 54 -11.14 5.09 -20.92
CA VAL A 54 -10.31 3.95 -21.34
C VAL A 54 -10.92 3.30 -22.58
N ASP A 55 -10.15 3.30 -23.68
CA ASP A 55 -10.41 2.44 -24.82
C ASP A 55 -9.75 1.08 -24.58
N ARG A 56 -10.56 0.05 -24.30
CA ARG A 56 -10.07 -1.32 -24.06
C ARG A 56 -9.40 -1.94 -25.28
N ARG A 57 -9.76 -1.54 -26.50
CA ARG A 57 -9.14 -2.06 -27.73
C ARG A 57 -7.78 -1.44 -27.96
N ALA A 58 -7.65 -0.14 -27.69
CA ALA A 58 -6.37 0.56 -27.73
C ALA A 58 -5.47 0.24 -26.52
N GLY A 59 -6.07 -0.26 -25.43
CA GLY A 59 -5.37 -0.64 -24.21
C GLY A 59 -4.98 0.55 -23.33
N GLY A 60 -5.72 1.67 -23.38
CA GLY A 60 -5.41 2.87 -22.61
C GLY A 60 -6.29 4.09 -22.96
N ILE A 61 -5.86 5.27 -22.51
CA ILE A 61 -6.48 6.56 -22.84
C ILE A 61 -5.62 7.27 -23.90
N ALA A 62 -6.23 7.68 -25.00
CA ALA A 62 -5.54 8.42 -26.07
C ALA A 62 -5.04 9.81 -25.60
N ASN A 63 -3.94 10.28 -26.17
CA ASN A 63 -3.23 11.49 -25.71
C ASN A 63 -4.09 12.76 -25.74
N ASP A 64 -4.86 12.93 -26.82
CA ASP A 64 -5.80 14.02 -27.03
C ASP A 64 -6.99 13.92 -26.07
N VAL A 65 -7.58 12.73 -25.94
CA VAL A 65 -8.67 12.46 -25.00
C VAL A 65 -8.26 12.78 -23.56
N LEU A 66 -7.04 12.39 -23.15
CA LEU A 66 -6.49 12.67 -21.82
C LEU A 66 -6.29 14.18 -21.61
N SER A 67 -5.67 14.86 -22.58
CA SER A 67 -5.41 16.31 -22.51
C SER A 67 -6.71 17.11 -22.45
N ASP A 68 -7.71 16.74 -23.26
CA ASP A 68 -9.02 17.37 -23.28
C ASP A 68 -9.78 17.13 -21.98
N ALA A 69 -9.67 15.92 -21.41
CA ALA A 69 -10.30 15.58 -20.14
C ALA A 69 -9.73 16.39 -18.97
N VAL A 70 -8.42 16.68 -18.97
CA VAL A 70 -7.78 17.56 -17.99
C VAL A 70 -8.27 19.00 -18.17
N ALA A 71 -8.25 19.51 -19.40
CA ALA A 71 -8.69 20.88 -19.69
C ALA A 71 -10.17 21.12 -19.33
N LYS A 72 -11.05 20.15 -19.62
CA LYS A 72 -12.49 20.21 -19.26
C LYS A 72 -12.74 20.26 -17.75
N ARG A 73 -11.77 19.81 -16.93
CA ARG A 73 -11.81 19.93 -15.46
C ARG A 73 -11.26 21.26 -14.96
N GLY A 74 -10.98 22.22 -15.84
CA GLY A 74 -10.51 23.57 -15.50
C GLY A 74 -9.00 23.70 -15.33
N TRP A 75 -8.25 22.61 -15.42
CA TRP A 75 -6.79 22.62 -15.31
C TRP A 75 -6.14 23.16 -16.59
N ARG A 76 -5.02 23.86 -16.44
CA ARG A 76 -4.25 24.32 -17.60
C ARG A 76 -3.37 23.20 -18.12
N VAL A 77 -3.50 22.93 -19.41
CA VAL A 77 -2.68 21.96 -20.12
C VAL A 77 -1.63 22.65 -20.98
N GLY A 78 -0.40 22.16 -20.96
CA GLY A 78 0.71 22.64 -21.75
C GLY A 78 1.49 21.50 -22.38
N ARG A 79 2.25 21.82 -23.43
CA ARG A 79 3.26 20.95 -24.00
C ARG A 79 4.62 21.63 -23.88
N MET A 80 5.68 20.85 -23.97
CA MET A 80 7.04 21.38 -23.97
C MET A 80 7.84 20.89 -25.17
N GLU A 81 8.96 21.56 -25.42
CA GLU A 81 9.95 21.11 -26.37
C GLU A 81 10.53 19.75 -25.97
N GLY A 82 10.74 18.88 -26.96
CA GLY A 82 11.26 17.53 -26.75
C GLY A 82 12.77 17.47 -26.50
N SER A 83 13.25 18.02 -25.39
CA SER A 83 14.65 17.95 -25.00
C SER A 83 14.84 17.68 -23.52
N LEU A 84 15.93 16.99 -23.16
CA LEU A 84 16.30 16.76 -21.76
C LEU A 84 16.56 18.07 -21.01
N GLY A 85 17.08 19.09 -21.69
CA GLY A 85 17.30 20.41 -21.11
C GLY A 85 15.99 21.09 -20.70
N ALA A 86 15.00 21.11 -21.59
CA ALA A 86 13.68 21.64 -21.27
C ALA A 86 12.99 20.85 -20.15
N LEU A 87 13.14 19.52 -20.15
CA LEU A 87 12.56 18.64 -19.13
C LEU A 87 13.16 18.94 -17.75
N THR A 88 14.49 19.07 -17.70
CA THR A 88 15.23 19.43 -16.49
C THR A 88 14.81 20.79 -15.95
N ALA A 89 14.62 21.79 -16.83
CA ALA A 89 14.16 23.11 -16.43
C ALA A 89 12.78 23.06 -15.77
N ARG A 90 11.81 22.37 -16.37
CA ARG A 90 10.46 22.20 -15.80
C ARG A 90 10.47 21.57 -14.42
N VAL A 91 11.23 20.49 -14.28
CA VAL A 91 11.30 19.76 -13.01
C VAL A 91 12.01 20.60 -11.94
N ARG A 92 13.05 21.36 -12.29
CA ARG A 92 13.69 22.33 -11.38
C ARG A 92 12.74 23.45 -10.95
N ASP A 93 11.83 23.85 -11.82
CA ASP A 93 10.78 24.83 -11.52
C ASP A 93 9.60 24.22 -10.72
N GLY A 94 9.74 22.98 -10.22
CA GLY A 94 8.70 22.30 -9.46
C GLY A 94 7.49 21.90 -10.31
N GLN A 95 7.68 21.64 -11.60
CA GLN A 95 6.60 21.21 -12.50
C GLN A 95 6.84 19.75 -12.96
N PRO A 96 6.10 18.78 -12.40
CA PRO A 96 6.12 17.42 -12.89
C PRO A 96 5.64 17.37 -14.34
N VAL A 97 6.25 16.49 -15.14
CA VAL A 97 5.92 16.36 -16.57
C VAL A 97 5.44 14.95 -16.84
N ILE A 98 4.23 14.82 -17.38
CA ILE A 98 3.75 13.52 -17.88
C ILE A 98 4.35 13.32 -19.27
N VAL A 99 4.98 12.19 -19.49
CA VAL A 99 5.57 11.81 -20.78
C VAL A 99 5.09 10.44 -21.22
N LEU A 100 5.29 10.16 -22.50
CA LEU A 100 4.93 8.89 -23.10
C LEU A 100 6.21 8.11 -23.48
N VAL A 101 6.28 6.86 -23.07
CA VAL A 101 7.38 5.93 -23.41
C VAL A 101 6.85 4.65 -24.03
N PRO A 102 7.59 3.96 -24.90
CA PRO A 102 7.19 2.66 -25.44
C PRO A 102 7.02 1.60 -24.34
N ASP A 103 6.00 0.76 -24.49
CA ASP A 103 5.77 -0.47 -23.70
C ASP A 103 5.80 -1.69 -24.65
N ARG A 104 5.30 -2.86 -24.20
CA ARG A 104 5.21 -4.09 -24.99
C ARG A 104 4.46 -3.88 -26.31
N GLY A 105 5.08 -4.29 -27.40
CA GLY A 105 4.50 -4.26 -28.74
C GLY A 105 4.47 -2.84 -29.32
N ASN A 106 3.33 -2.43 -29.87
CA ASN A 106 3.13 -1.09 -30.44
C ASN A 106 2.35 -0.16 -29.49
N ARG A 107 2.39 -0.46 -28.18
CA ARG A 107 1.71 0.33 -27.16
C ARG A 107 2.67 1.29 -26.49
N TYR A 108 2.09 2.34 -25.94
CA TYR A 108 2.80 3.34 -25.16
C TYR A 108 2.29 3.37 -23.73
N HIS A 109 3.08 3.95 -22.85
CA HIS A 109 2.83 4.01 -21.41
C HIS A 109 3.14 5.41 -20.88
N TYR A 110 2.22 5.95 -20.08
CA TYR A 110 2.42 7.24 -19.44
C TYR A 110 3.24 7.08 -18.16
N VAL A 111 4.24 7.93 -17.99
CA VAL A 111 5.01 8.05 -16.75
C VAL A 111 5.11 9.51 -16.35
N VAL A 112 5.26 9.78 -15.06
CA VAL A 112 5.43 11.15 -14.54
C VAL A 112 6.90 11.37 -14.21
N VAL A 113 7.54 12.31 -14.89
CA VAL A 113 8.90 12.73 -14.56
C VAL A 113 8.84 13.63 -13.33
N THR A 114 9.55 13.23 -12.28
CA THR A 114 9.60 13.94 -11.00
C THR A 114 10.97 14.50 -10.70
N GLY A 115 12.04 14.00 -11.34
CA GLY A 115 13.41 14.41 -11.05
C GLY A 115 14.35 14.22 -12.23
N VAL A 116 15.46 14.97 -12.25
CA VAL A 116 16.62 14.68 -13.10
C VAL A 116 17.88 14.87 -12.26
N ASN A 117 18.63 13.80 -12.05
CA ASN A 117 19.84 13.78 -11.22
C ASN A 117 21.00 13.05 -11.93
N GLU A 118 22.09 12.78 -11.21
CA GLU A 118 23.27 12.09 -11.74
C GLU A 118 22.97 10.65 -12.19
N ASP A 119 22.01 9.97 -11.53
CA ASP A 119 21.58 8.61 -11.87
C ASP A 119 20.71 8.57 -13.14
N GLY A 120 20.09 9.69 -13.51
CA GLY A 120 19.32 9.86 -14.73
C GLY A 120 18.00 10.62 -14.53
N VAL A 121 16.99 10.24 -15.30
CA VAL A 121 15.63 10.78 -15.19
C VAL A 121 14.84 9.94 -14.19
N ILE A 122 14.34 10.58 -13.14
CA ILE A 122 13.53 9.95 -12.10
C ILE A 122 12.07 10.03 -12.49
N VAL A 123 11.41 8.87 -12.55
CA VAL A 123 10.01 8.77 -12.96
C VAL A 123 9.16 8.02 -11.93
N HIS A 124 7.93 8.47 -11.76
CA HIS A 124 6.85 7.65 -11.24
C HIS A 124 6.22 6.89 -12.40
N ASP A 125 6.36 5.57 -12.35
CA ASP A 125 5.78 4.67 -13.33
C ASP A 125 4.53 4.03 -12.71
N PRO A 126 3.31 4.32 -13.20
CA PRO A 126 2.07 3.79 -12.63
C PRO A 126 1.99 2.26 -12.56
N ALA A 127 2.78 1.54 -13.37
CA ALA A 127 2.86 0.08 -13.36
C ALA A 127 3.97 -0.44 -12.44
N TRP A 128 5.16 0.15 -12.54
CA TRP A 128 6.37 -0.38 -11.92
C TRP A 128 6.68 0.19 -10.54
N GLY A 129 6.27 1.41 -10.23
CA GLY A 129 6.47 2.01 -8.92
C GLY A 129 6.99 3.45 -8.95
N PRO A 130 7.09 4.09 -7.77
CA PRO A 130 7.62 5.44 -7.63
C PRO A 130 9.14 5.51 -7.83
N SER A 131 9.62 6.73 -8.05
CA SER A 131 11.03 7.15 -8.02
C SER A 131 12.03 6.24 -8.76
N ARG A 132 11.64 5.72 -9.93
CA ARG A 132 12.50 4.87 -10.75
C ARG A 132 13.51 5.72 -11.52
N ALA A 133 14.78 5.42 -11.37
CA ALA A 133 15.84 6.04 -12.17
C ALA A 133 15.96 5.34 -13.53
N ILE A 134 15.89 6.11 -14.61
CA ILE A 134 16.20 5.66 -15.97
C ILE A 134 17.38 6.48 -16.47
N ARG A 135 18.45 5.82 -16.91
CA ARG A 135 19.62 6.52 -17.47
C ARG A 135 19.17 7.47 -18.58
N ALA A 136 19.66 8.71 -18.54
CA ALA A 136 19.18 9.77 -19.43
C ALA A 136 19.22 9.40 -20.94
N PRO A 137 20.27 8.74 -21.48
CA PRO A 137 20.27 8.33 -22.89
C PRO A 137 19.23 7.27 -23.25
N ASP A 138 18.87 6.41 -22.28
CA ASP A 138 17.85 5.38 -22.47
C ASP A 138 16.46 5.99 -22.44
N PHE A 139 16.23 6.88 -21.48
CA PHE A 139 14.99 7.64 -21.39
C PHE A 139 14.75 8.48 -22.65
N GLU A 140 15.74 9.25 -23.11
CA GLU A 140 15.60 10.11 -24.28
C GLU A 140 15.29 9.29 -25.55
N ARG A 141 15.97 8.15 -25.73
CA ARG A 141 15.71 7.24 -26.84
C ARG A 141 14.29 6.69 -26.82
N ALA A 142 13.80 6.30 -25.64
CA ALA A 142 12.44 5.81 -25.45
C ALA A 142 11.40 6.91 -25.72
N TRP A 143 11.60 8.10 -25.15
CA TRP A 143 10.72 9.26 -25.31
C TRP A 143 10.67 9.77 -26.75
N ARG A 144 11.80 9.68 -27.48
CA ARG A 144 11.88 10.01 -28.91
C ARG A 144 10.98 9.12 -29.77
N THR A 145 10.82 7.84 -29.45
CA THR A 145 9.88 6.93 -30.15
C THR A 145 8.44 7.45 -30.05
N ALA A 146 8.08 8.05 -28.92
CA ALA A 146 6.79 8.71 -28.72
C ALA A 146 6.75 10.15 -29.26
N LYS A 147 7.69 10.54 -30.13
CA LYS A 147 7.84 11.88 -30.72
C LYS A 147 7.94 12.98 -29.65
N PHE A 148 8.59 12.66 -28.53
CA PHE A 148 8.73 13.55 -27.38
C PHE A 148 7.39 14.07 -26.82
N TRP A 149 6.33 13.27 -26.92
CA TRP A 149 5.04 13.67 -26.37
C TRP A 149 5.16 13.96 -24.86
N SER A 150 4.63 15.12 -24.47
CA SER A 150 4.61 15.59 -23.09
C SER A 150 3.30 16.30 -22.79
N LEU A 151 2.91 16.23 -21.52
CA LEU A 151 1.79 16.95 -20.96
C LEU A 151 2.22 17.58 -19.63
N ILE A 152 2.13 18.90 -19.58
CA ILE A 152 2.30 19.70 -18.37
C ILE A 152 0.91 20.08 -17.90
N ILE A 153 0.66 19.88 -16.62
CA ILE A 153 -0.60 20.23 -15.97
C ILE A 153 -0.28 21.26 -14.91
N MET A 154 -0.99 22.39 -14.93
CA MET A 154 -0.87 23.45 -13.94
C MET A 154 -2.24 23.77 -13.35
N PRO A 155 -2.31 24.21 -12.09
CA PRO A 155 -3.57 24.63 -11.49
C PRO A 155 -4.23 25.73 -12.33
N PRO A 156 -5.57 25.84 -12.28
CA PRO A 156 -6.29 26.94 -12.89
C PRO A 156 -5.67 28.29 -12.48
N VAL A 157 -5.71 29.30 -13.36
CA VAL A 157 -5.38 30.65 -12.92
C VAL A 157 -6.44 31.03 -11.90
N ALA A 158 -6.03 31.30 -10.66
CA ALA A 158 -6.97 31.68 -9.62
C ALA A 158 -7.80 32.87 -10.12
N PRO A 159 -9.15 32.79 -10.17
CA PRO A 159 -9.93 34.01 -10.09
C PRO A 159 -9.55 34.70 -8.78
N ALA A 160 -9.49 36.04 -8.78
CA ALA A 160 -9.25 36.82 -7.57
C ALA A 160 -10.12 36.27 -6.44
N VAL A 161 -9.46 35.89 -5.34
CA VAL A 161 -10.11 35.28 -4.18
C VAL A 161 -11.17 36.26 -3.68
N VAL A 162 -12.43 35.99 -4.00
CA VAL A 162 -13.53 36.48 -3.19
C VAL A 162 -13.49 35.57 -1.98
N GLU A 163 -13.06 36.11 -0.84
CA GLU A 163 -13.13 35.40 0.44
C GLU A 163 -14.57 34.89 0.61
N ALA A 164 -14.72 33.57 0.46
CA ALA A 164 -15.95 32.90 0.77
C ALA A 164 -16.09 32.94 2.29
N ASP A 165 -17.05 33.77 2.72
CA ASP A 165 -17.49 33.98 4.08
C ASP A 165 -17.49 32.65 4.87
N GLY A 166 -16.81 32.65 6.01
CA GLY A 166 -16.69 31.53 6.93
C GLY A 166 -18.00 31.15 7.59
N ARG A 167 -18.92 30.57 6.82
CA ARG A 167 -20.16 29.99 7.35
C ARG A 167 -19.94 28.51 7.63
N THR A 168 -19.52 28.24 8.86
CA THR A 168 -19.67 26.93 9.52
C THR A 168 -21.11 26.45 9.29
N PRO A 169 -21.35 25.25 8.73
CA PRO A 169 -22.67 24.66 8.75
C PRO A 169 -23.03 24.44 10.22
N ALA A 170 -24.03 25.17 10.71
CA ALA A 170 -24.72 24.78 11.92
C ALA A 170 -25.31 23.40 11.64
N VAL A 171 -24.73 22.38 12.26
CA VAL A 171 -25.38 21.08 12.42
C VAL A 171 -26.71 21.38 13.10
N GLU A 172 -27.82 21.10 12.42
CA GLU A 172 -29.15 21.11 13.01
C GLU A 172 -29.18 20.04 14.09
N ALA A 173 -28.79 20.43 15.31
CA ALA A 173 -29.07 19.69 16.51
C ALA A 173 -30.59 19.65 16.63
N THR A 174 -31.16 18.47 16.40
CA THR A 174 -32.54 18.18 16.74
C THR A 174 -32.65 18.35 18.25
N SER A 175 -33.12 19.52 18.70
CA SER A 175 -33.17 19.90 20.10
C SER A 175 -34.28 19.11 20.80
N THR A 176 -33.92 17.93 21.29
CA THR A 176 -34.46 17.47 22.56
C THR A 176 -33.81 18.32 23.64
N ALA A 177 -34.58 18.78 24.64
CA ALA A 177 -34.01 19.51 25.76
C ALA A 177 -32.87 18.67 26.37
N PRO A 178 -31.68 19.25 26.63
CA PRO A 178 -30.55 18.49 27.14
C PRO A 178 -30.97 17.75 28.41
N ASP A 179 -30.64 16.46 28.50
CA ASP A 179 -30.90 15.69 29.70
C ASP A 179 -30.09 16.31 30.87
N ARG A 180 -30.57 16.18 32.09
CA ARG A 180 -29.88 16.65 33.31
C ARG A 180 -28.42 16.20 33.33
N CYS A 181 -28.13 15.00 32.81
CA CYS A 181 -26.77 14.48 32.73
C CYS A 181 -25.90 15.16 31.68
N ASP A 182 -26.47 15.67 30.59
CA ASP A 182 -25.77 16.49 29.60
C ASP A 182 -25.37 17.84 30.20
N GLU A 183 -26.22 18.42 31.05
CA GLU A 183 -25.90 19.67 31.78
C GLU A 183 -24.78 19.47 32.81
N VAL A 184 -24.78 18.33 33.53
CA VAL A 184 -23.70 17.96 34.44
C VAL A 184 -22.38 17.81 33.68
N LEU A 185 -22.39 17.11 32.55
CA LEU A 185 -21.21 16.94 31.70
C LEU A 185 -20.71 18.28 31.14
N SER A 186 -21.62 19.10 30.60
CA SER A 186 -21.29 20.40 30.03
C SER A 186 -20.62 21.34 31.04
N ARG A 187 -21.10 21.33 32.30
CA ARG A 187 -20.46 22.07 33.40
C ARG A 187 -19.08 21.52 33.75
N ALA A 188 -18.91 20.21 33.81
CA ALA A 188 -17.60 19.61 34.04
C ALA A 188 -16.60 20.01 32.94
N LEU A 189 -16.99 19.96 31.67
CA LEU A 189 -16.16 20.37 30.53
C LEU A 189 -15.86 21.87 30.52
N ALA A 190 -16.79 22.72 30.95
CA ALA A 190 -16.53 24.15 31.15
C ALA A 190 -15.48 24.37 32.24
N ASN A 191 -15.64 23.72 33.40
CA ASN A 191 -14.67 23.82 34.50
C ASN A 191 -13.28 23.32 34.11
N ILE A 192 -13.18 22.27 33.28
CA ILE A 192 -11.88 21.77 32.77
C ILE A 192 -11.19 22.82 31.89
N ARG A 193 -11.95 23.51 31.03
CA ARG A 193 -11.40 24.57 30.17
C ARG A 193 -10.86 25.75 30.99
N GLU A 194 -11.48 26.05 32.13
CA GLU A 194 -11.06 27.15 33.01
C GLU A 194 -9.92 26.75 33.97
N GLN A 195 -9.99 25.55 34.55
CA GLN A 195 -9.08 25.11 35.62
C GLN A 195 -7.88 24.30 35.11
N GLY A 196 -7.90 23.91 33.84
CA GLY A 196 -6.84 23.14 33.19
C GLY A 196 -7.06 21.63 33.22
N PHE A 197 -6.32 20.95 32.34
CA PHE A 197 -6.46 19.52 32.05
C PHE A 197 -6.12 18.62 33.27
N ASP A 198 -5.26 19.07 34.18
CA ASP A 198 -4.88 18.32 35.39
C ASP A 198 -6.07 17.99 36.31
N ARG A 199 -7.15 18.79 36.23
CA ARG A 199 -8.38 18.59 37.01
C ARG A 199 -9.41 17.72 36.29
N ALA A 200 -9.18 17.34 35.03
CA ALA A 200 -10.17 16.67 34.19
C ALA A 200 -10.64 15.33 34.73
N GLU A 201 -9.73 14.52 35.25
CA GLU A 201 -10.07 13.22 35.84
C GLU A 201 -11.01 13.35 37.04
N MET A 202 -10.73 14.29 37.94
CA MET A 202 -11.53 14.53 39.13
C MET A 202 -12.93 15.06 38.74
N LEU A 203 -12.99 16.08 37.89
CA LEU A 203 -14.24 16.72 37.47
C LEU A 203 -15.14 15.76 36.66
N LEU A 204 -14.57 14.97 35.75
CA LEU A 204 -15.32 13.94 35.03
C LEU A 204 -15.69 12.75 35.92
N GLY A 205 -14.85 12.44 36.92
CA GLY A 205 -15.16 11.45 37.95
C GLY A 205 -16.39 11.82 38.79
N GLU A 206 -16.51 13.08 39.19
CA GLU A 206 -17.68 13.64 39.86
C GLU A 206 -18.93 13.61 38.97
N ALA A 207 -18.79 14.01 37.70
CA ALA A 207 -19.87 13.94 36.72
C ALA A 207 -20.38 12.50 36.52
N ARG A 208 -19.46 11.53 36.42
CA ARG A 208 -19.79 10.11 36.33
C ARG A 208 -20.49 9.59 37.59
N ALA A 209 -20.09 10.04 38.78
CA ALA A 209 -20.74 9.65 40.03
C ALA A 209 -22.18 10.17 40.13
N GLN A 210 -22.45 11.38 39.61
CA GLN A 210 -23.79 11.95 39.54
C GLN A 210 -24.65 11.30 38.45
N CYS A 211 -24.02 10.83 37.38
CA CYS A 211 -24.67 10.25 36.19
C CYS A 211 -24.06 8.89 35.80
N PRO A 212 -24.28 7.82 36.59
CA PRO A 212 -23.61 6.51 36.41
C PRO A 212 -24.03 5.76 35.14
N ASN A 213 -25.20 6.08 34.58
CA ASN A 213 -25.74 5.45 33.38
C ASN A 213 -25.52 6.28 32.11
N ALA A 214 -24.96 7.49 32.22
CA ALA A 214 -24.67 8.34 31.06
C ALA A 214 -23.37 7.89 30.37
N ALA A 215 -23.37 7.86 29.04
CA ALA A 215 -22.18 7.53 28.24
C ALA A 215 -21.16 8.67 28.24
N GLY A 216 -21.62 9.93 28.18
CA GLY A 216 -20.77 11.10 27.98
C GLY A 216 -19.60 11.26 28.97
N PRO A 217 -19.80 11.20 30.31
CA PRO A 217 -18.69 11.27 31.26
C PRO A 217 -17.65 10.14 31.09
N LEU A 218 -18.06 8.95 30.65
CA LEU A 218 -17.15 7.85 30.36
C LEU A 218 -16.38 8.10 29.06
N GLY A 219 -17.06 8.59 28.02
CA GLY A 219 -16.45 9.00 26.76
C GLY A 219 -15.36 10.05 26.97
N GLU A 220 -15.68 11.15 27.66
CA GLU A 220 -14.72 12.22 27.96
C GLU A 220 -13.55 11.73 28.83
N LEU A 221 -13.83 10.91 29.87
CA LEU A 221 -12.76 10.35 30.69
C LEU A 221 -11.86 9.39 29.90
N SER A 222 -12.41 8.68 28.90
CA SER A 222 -11.61 7.87 27.98
C SER A 222 -10.65 8.73 27.16
N GLY A 223 -11.10 9.89 26.67
CA GLY A 223 -10.25 10.88 25.99
C GLY A 223 -9.16 11.45 26.89
N VAL A 224 -9.47 11.69 28.17
CA VAL A 224 -8.48 12.11 29.17
C VAL A 224 -7.41 11.04 29.37
N ARG A 225 -7.80 9.76 29.51
CA ARG A 225 -6.84 8.64 29.62
C ARG A 225 -5.98 8.50 28.39
N PHE A 226 -6.57 8.70 27.21
CA PHE A 226 -5.82 8.71 25.96
C PHE A 226 -4.76 9.81 26.00
N ALA A 227 -5.11 11.07 26.26
CA ALA A 227 -4.13 12.15 26.35
C ALA A 227 -3.05 11.95 27.44
N GLN A 228 -3.32 11.14 28.47
CA GLN A 228 -2.35 10.73 29.49
C GLN A 228 -1.48 9.51 29.10
N HIS A 229 -1.58 9.03 27.85
CA HIS A 229 -0.89 7.84 27.34
C HIS A 229 -1.29 6.52 28.03
N ARG A 230 -2.46 6.51 28.69
CA ARG A 230 -3.03 5.34 29.37
C ARG A 230 -4.00 4.61 28.43
N TRP A 231 -3.47 4.09 27.32
CA TRP A 231 -4.25 3.55 26.20
C TRP A 231 -5.18 2.39 26.59
N ALA A 232 -4.73 1.50 27.48
CA ALA A 232 -5.56 0.37 27.94
C ALA A 232 -6.77 0.86 28.75
N ASP A 233 -6.57 1.82 29.65
CA ASP A 233 -7.65 2.43 30.45
C ASP A 233 -8.61 3.24 29.58
N ALA A 234 -8.08 3.97 28.60
CA ALA A 234 -8.87 4.69 27.61
C ALA A 234 -9.78 3.73 26.83
N ALA A 235 -9.23 2.63 26.31
CA ALA A 235 -10.00 1.62 25.60
C ALA A 235 -11.06 0.94 26.50
N ALA A 236 -10.78 0.73 27.79
CA ALA A 236 -11.76 0.18 28.72
C ALA A 236 -12.94 1.16 28.94
N LEU A 237 -12.66 2.42 29.26
CA LEU A 237 -13.68 3.45 29.46
C LEU A 237 -14.50 3.73 28.20
N ALA A 238 -13.86 3.74 27.03
CA ALA A 238 -14.56 3.90 25.76
C ALA A 238 -15.52 2.73 25.50
N ARG A 239 -15.13 1.49 25.80
CA ARG A 239 -16.06 0.34 25.73
C ARG A 239 -17.22 0.47 26.73
N ASP A 240 -16.96 0.96 27.93
CA ASP A 240 -18.02 1.19 28.93
C ASP A 240 -19.00 2.29 28.50
N ALA A 241 -18.52 3.33 27.81
CA ALA A 241 -19.36 4.34 27.18
C ALA A 241 -20.21 3.71 26.06
N LEU A 242 -19.59 2.92 25.18
CA LEU A 242 -20.26 2.25 24.06
C LEU A 242 -21.27 1.17 24.48
N ALA A 243 -21.14 0.63 25.69
CA ALA A 243 -22.15 -0.25 26.27
C ALA A 243 -23.45 0.49 26.64
N ARG A 244 -23.37 1.81 26.86
CA ARG A 244 -24.51 2.68 27.19
C ARG A 244 -25.07 3.37 25.94
N ASP A 245 -24.18 3.88 25.10
CA ASP A 245 -24.53 4.40 23.78
C ASP A 245 -23.64 3.76 22.71
N PRO A 246 -24.14 2.72 22.00
CA PRO A 246 -23.38 2.08 20.96
C PRO A 246 -22.97 3.01 19.81
N HIS A 247 -23.67 4.11 19.56
CA HIS A 247 -23.44 5.00 18.41
C HIS A 247 -22.61 6.24 18.76
N ASP A 248 -22.08 6.34 19.99
CA ASP A 248 -21.20 7.42 20.41
C ASP A 248 -19.94 7.47 19.53
N GLY A 249 -19.94 8.42 18.59
CA GLY A 249 -18.87 8.56 17.60
C GLY A 249 -17.54 8.99 18.22
N TYR A 250 -17.58 9.76 19.30
CA TYR A 250 -16.38 10.19 20.01
C TYR A 250 -15.74 9.01 20.76
N ALA A 251 -16.54 8.24 21.49
CA ALA A 251 -16.04 7.03 22.16
C ALA A 251 -15.52 5.98 21.16
N LEU A 252 -16.14 5.86 19.97
CA LEU A 252 -15.62 5.02 18.88
C LEU A 252 -14.26 5.49 18.36
N ASP A 253 -14.06 6.79 18.20
CA ASP A 253 -12.80 7.35 17.73
C ASP A 253 -11.67 7.19 18.76
N VAL A 254 -11.98 7.41 20.06
CA VAL A 254 -11.04 7.17 21.16
C VAL A 254 -10.72 5.68 21.29
N LEU A 255 -11.71 4.78 21.19
CA LEU A 255 -11.49 3.34 21.21
C LEU A 255 -10.57 2.92 20.06
N GLY A 256 -10.86 3.36 18.84
CA GLY A 256 -10.06 3.07 17.66
C GLY A 256 -8.61 3.53 17.83
N SER A 257 -8.43 4.79 18.23
CA SER A 257 -7.11 5.38 18.48
C SER A 257 -6.35 4.65 19.59
N SER A 258 -7.03 4.30 20.68
CA SER A 258 -6.42 3.58 21.81
C SER A 258 -5.95 2.18 21.42
N LEU A 259 -6.74 1.46 20.61
CA LEU A 259 -6.37 0.12 20.10
C LEU A 259 -5.19 0.20 19.12
N PHE A 260 -5.16 1.22 18.27
CA PHE A 260 -4.04 1.45 17.36
C PHE A 260 -2.72 1.67 18.12
N MET A 261 -2.74 2.49 19.18
CA MET A 261 -1.57 2.71 20.05
C MET A 261 -1.10 1.45 20.79
N GLN A 262 -1.93 0.40 20.82
CA GLN A 262 -1.63 -0.91 21.41
C GLN A 262 -1.26 -1.98 20.36
N ASP A 263 -0.97 -1.58 19.11
CA ASP A 263 -0.66 -2.48 17.98
C ASP A 263 -1.84 -3.42 17.58
N ASP A 264 -3.07 -3.09 17.99
CA ASP A 264 -4.31 -3.74 17.55
C ASP A 264 -4.94 -2.96 16.38
N GLU A 265 -4.26 -2.95 15.24
CA GLU A 265 -4.72 -2.26 14.01
C GLU A 265 -6.11 -2.74 13.56
N VAL A 266 -6.41 -4.03 13.74
CA VAL A 266 -7.66 -4.64 13.28
C VAL A 266 -8.81 -4.24 14.19
N GLY A 267 -8.60 -4.28 15.51
CA GLY A 267 -9.54 -3.73 16.49
C GLY A 267 -9.78 -2.24 16.28
N ALA A 268 -8.71 -1.48 16.00
CA ALA A 268 -8.79 -0.06 15.70
C ALA A 268 -9.67 0.22 14.48
N LEU A 269 -9.41 -0.46 13.36
CA LEU A 269 -10.20 -0.35 12.14
C LEU A 269 -11.67 -0.75 12.40
N ARG A 270 -11.95 -1.81 13.18
CA ARG A 270 -13.33 -2.17 13.51
C ARG A 270 -14.07 -1.07 14.26
N ALA A 271 -13.41 -0.38 15.20
CA ALA A 271 -14.01 0.74 15.90
C ALA A 271 -14.23 1.94 14.97
N TRP A 272 -13.21 2.36 14.23
CA TRP A 272 -13.29 3.47 13.29
C TRP A 272 -14.29 3.23 12.14
N ASN A 273 -14.42 2.00 11.64
CA ASN A 273 -15.34 1.70 10.55
C ASN A 273 -16.81 1.96 10.91
N ARG A 274 -17.15 1.94 12.21
CA ARG A 274 -18.50 2.29 12.70
C ARG A 274 -18.83 3.77 12.60
N ILE A 275 -17.81 4.62 12.41
CA ILE A 275 -17.93 6.06 12.13
C ILE A 275 -17.38 6.41 10.73
N GLU A 276 -17.40 5.45 9.80
CA GLU A 276 -16.91 5.59 8.42
C GLU A 276 -15.44 6.03 8.28
N LYS A 277 -14.61 5.71 9.28
CA LYS A 277 -13.15 5.93 9.25
C LYS A 277 -12.38 4.59 9.20
N SER A 278 -11.15 4.53 8.71
CA SER A 278 -10.47 5.56 7.91
C SER A 278 -10.62 5.28 6.43
N ARG A 279 -10.72 6.33 5.60
CA ARG A 279 -10.65 6.19 4.14
C ARG A 279 -9.19 6.13 3.70
N VAL A 280 -8.89 5.30 2.72
CA VAL A 280 -7.52 5.16 2.19
C VAL A 280 -7.15 6.45 1.47
N ASN A 281 -6.08 7.13 1.90
CA ASN A 281 -5.52 8.22 1.11
C ASN A 281 -4.59 7.66 0.03
N LEU A 282 -3.57 6.91 0.46
CA LEU A 282 -2.55 6.31 -0.39
C LEU A 282 -2.25 4.87 0.04
N VAL A 283 -1.75 4.07 -0.90
CA VAL A 283 -1.10 2.78 -0.61
C VAL A 283 0.35 2.95 -1.02
N ARG A 284 1.28 2.82 -0.09
CA ARG A 284 2.74 2.94 -0.31
C ARG A 284 3.39 1.58 -0.21
N ILE A 285 4.07 1.15 -1.27
CA ILE A 285 4.72 -0.16 -1.35
C ILE A 285 6.22 0.02 -1.56
N ASP A 286 6.99 -0.52 -0.62
CA ASP A 286 8.46 -0.43 -0.59
C ASP A 286 9.09 -1.83 -0.70
N GLY A 287 10.35 -1.88 -1.17
CA GLY A 287 11.18 -3.09 -1.21
C GLY A 287 11.02 -3.97 -2.46
N LEU A 288 10.28 -3.50 -3.46
CA LEU A 288 10.14 -4.18 -4.75
C LEU A 288 11.33 -3.93 -5.66
N HIS A 289 11.83 -4.97 -6.32
CA HIS A 289 12.92 -4.88 -7.30
C HIS A 289 12.54 -5.55 -8.62
N HIS A 290 11.95 -6.74 -8.56
CA HIS A 290 11.57 -7.56 -9.70
C HIS A 290 10.07 -7.53 -9.97
N THR A 291 9.26 -7.48 -8.92
CA THR A 291 7.80 -7.44 -9.03
C THR A 291 7.30 -6.02 -9.29
N ARG A 292 6.32 -5.89 -10.17
CA ARG A 292 5.68 -4.61 -10.46
C ARG A 292 4.85 -4.15 -9.26
N TYR A 293 4.90 -2.86 -8.97
CA TYR A 293 4.04 -2.23 -7.97
C TYR A 293 2.56 -2.55 -8.18
N GLN A 294 2.09 -2.48 -9.43
CA GLN A 294 0.70 -2.78 -9.78
C GLN A 294 0.28 -4.18 -9.34
N THR A 295 1.14 -5.19 -9.52
CA THR A 295 0.85 -6.58 -9.13
C THR A 295 0.59 -6.71 -7.62
N ILE A 296 1.36 -6.01 -6.80
CA ILE A 296 1.15 -6.00 -5.34
C ILE A 296 -0.10 -5.20 -4.97
N ALA A 297 -0.26 -3.99 -5.53
CA ALA A 297 -1.42 -3.14 -5.28
C ALA A 297 -2.74 -3.87 -5.60
N GLU A 298 -2.76 -4.60 -6.71
CA GLU A 298 -3.87 -5.43 -7.14
C GLU A 298 -4.13 -6.64 -6.23
N THR A 299 -3.08 -7.24 -5.68
CA THR A 299 -3.19 -8.36 -4.73
C THR A 299 -3.83 -7.90 -3.41
N LEU A 300 -3.47 -6.70 -2.95
CA LEU A 300 -4.04 -6.08 -1.74
C LEU A 300 -5.54 -5.77 -1.94
N ALA A 301 -5.93 -5.38 -3.16
CA ALA A 301 -7.29 -4.92 -3.48
C ALA A 301 -7.77 -3.75 -2.59
N ILE A 302 -6.82 -2.92 -2.15
CA ILE A 302 -7.07 -1.69 -1.39
C ILE A 302 -7.00 -0.52 -2.38
N GLN A 303 -8.06 0.28 -2.45
CA GLN A 303 -8.15 1.41 -3.39
C GLN A 303 -8.16 2.74 -2.64
N PRO A 304 -7.51 3.79 -3.17
CA PRO A 304 -7.65 5.15 -2.67
C PRO A 304 -9.12 5.59 -2.57
N ASN A 305 -9.39 6.53 -1.66
CA ASN A 305 -10.68 7.15 -1.36
C ASN A 305 -11.82 6.21 -0.91
N ARG A 306 -11.55 4.90 -0.81
CA ARG A 306 -12.48 3.91 -0.28
C ARG A 306 -12.27 3.71 1.22
N LEU A 307 -13.32 3.30 1.93
CA LEU A 307 -13.23 2.94 3.34
C LEU A 307 -12.30 1.74 3.52
N LEU A 308 -11.28 1.87 4.36
CA LEU A 308 -10.40 0.76 4.74
C LEU A 308 -11.11 -0.06 5.82
N THR A 309 -11.80 -1.13 5.43
CA THR A 309 -12.46 -1.99 6.42
C THR A 309 -11.48 -2.98 7.05
N ALA A 310 -11.71 -3.35 8.31
CA ALA A 310 -10.91 -4.36 9.00
C ALA A 310 -10.84 -5.70 8.23
N ASP A 311 -11.95 -6.13 7.60
CA ASP A 311 -11.99 -7.35 6.80
C ASP A 311 -11.26 -7.23 5.45
N VAL A 312 -11.16 -6.03 4.89
CA VAL A 312 -10.34 -5.76 3.70
C VAL A 312 -8.86 -5.76 4.09
N PHE A 313 -8.50 -5.09 5.18
CA PHE A 313 -7.13 -5.03 5.69
C PHE A 313 -6.57 -6.42 6.04
N GLU A 314 -7.33 -7.23 6.79
CA GLU A 314 -6.92 -8.60 7.14
C GLU A 314 -6.72 -9.49 5.93
N ARG A 315 -7.66 -9.43 4.98
CA ARG A 315 -7.58 -10.21 3.75
C ARG A 315 -6.40 -9.79 2.89
N ALA A 316 -6.13 -8.49 2.79
CA ALA A 316 -4.96 -7.96 2.10
C ALA A 316 -3.67 -8.46 2.77
N ARG A 317 -3.60 -8.44 4.10
CA ARG A 317 -2.47 -8.96 4.89
C ARG A 317 -2.22 -10.45 4.62
N ARG A 318 -3.28 -11.27 4.59
CA ARG A 318 -3.21 -12.71 4.26
C ARG A 318 -2.74 -12.96 2.84
N ARG A 319 -3.33 -12.27 1.85
CA ARG A 319 -2.94 -12.37 0.44
C ARG A 319 -1.49 -11.96 0.20
N LEU A 320 -1.04 -10.91 0.87
CA LEU A 320 0.35 -10.46 0.82
C LEU A 320 1.30 -11.55 1.34
N GLY A 321 0.95 -12.22 2.44
CA GLY A 321 1.70 -13.35 3.00
C GLY A 321 1.67 -14.64 2.17
N GLU A 322 0.83 -14.74 1.13
CA GLU A 322 0.80 -15.89 0.22
C GLU A 322 1.62 -15.70 -1.07
N LEU A 323 2.13 -14.50 -1.31
CA LEU A 323 2.86 -14.19 -2.54
C LEU A 323 4.03 -15.18 -2.76
N PRO A 324 4.26 -15.67 -3.99
CA PRO A 324 5.35 -16.63 -4.22
C PRO A 324 6.74 -16.06 -3.95
N ASP A 325 6.98 -14.82 -4.39
CA ASP A 325 8.30 -14.19 -4.47
C ASP A 325 8.65 -13.31 -3.26
N HIS A 326 8.34 -13.75 -2.03
CA HIS A 326 8.75 -13.01 -0.84
C HIS A 326 9.42 -13.89 0.21
N SER A 327 10.27 -13.23 1.00
CA SER A 327 10.88 -13.75 2.21
C SER A 327 10.16 -13.24 3.46
N ALA A 328 9.72 -11.98 3.42
CA ALA A 328 8.87 -11.37 4.43
C ALA A 328 8.01 -10.29 3.76
N ALA A 329 6.80 -10.08 4.29
CA ALA A 329 5.96 -8.96 3.89
C ALA A 329 5.19 -8.44 5.10
N ARG A 330 5.07 -7.12 5.21
CA ARG A 330 4.30 -6.46 6.27
C ARG A 330 3.34 -5.48 5.65
N LEU A 331 2.12 -5.46 6.21
CA LEU A 331 1.09 -4.48 5.94
C LEU A 331 0.85 -3.72 7.24
N ALA A 332 0.80 -2.40 7.19
CA ALA A 332 0.49 -1.54 8.33
C ALA A 332 -0.45 -0.40 7.89
N VAL A 333 -1.25 0.10 8.82
CA VAL A 333 -2.07 1.30 8.62
C VAL A 333 -1.43 2.49 9.32
N ARG A 334 -1.35 3.63 8.64
CA ARG A 334 -0.93 4.90 9.22
C ARG A 334 -2.09 5.89 9.19
N PRO A 335 -2.74 6.17 10.33
CA PRO A 335 -3.78 7.18 10.41
C PRO A 335 -3.26 8.56 9.99
N GLU A 336 -4.12 9.32 9.33
CA GLU A 336 -3.89 10.69 8.91
C GLU A 336 -4.99 11.60 9.48
N ARG A 337 -4.91 12.89 9.15
CA ARG A 337 -5.96 13.86 9.51
C ARG A 337 -7.25 13.57 8.75
N ASP A 338 -8.34 14.16 9.24
CA ASP A 338 -9.64 14.19 8.55
C ASP A 338 -10.24 12.80 8.23
N GLY A 339 -9.87 11.78 9.00
CA GLY A 339 -10.40 10.43 8.85
C GLY A 339 -9.80 9.65 7.67
N PHE A 340 -8.64 10.06 7.17
CA PHE A 340 -7.88 9.32 6.17
C PHE A 340 -6.80 8.43 6.81
N ALA A 341 -6.27 7.51 6.03
CA ALA A 341 -5.11 6.71 6.39
C ALA A 341 -4.30 6.31 5.16
N THR A 342 -2.98 6.28 5.28
CA THR A 342 -2.11 5.62 4.31
C THR A 342 -1.88 4.17 4.72
N VAL A 343 -1.88 3.27 3.75
CA VAL A 343 -1.53 1.87 3.94
C VAL A 343 -0.08 1.67 3.53
N ASP A 344 0.77 1.28 4.48
CA ASP A 344 2.17 0.94 4.25
C ASP A 344 2.34 -0.54 3.98
N VAL A 345 3.09 -0.86 2.94
CA VAL A 345 3.39 -2.21 2.52
C VAL A 345 4.89 -2.32 2.34
N VAL A 346 5.52 -3.24 3.06
CA VAL A 346 6.94 -3.55 2.88
C VAL A 346 7.04 -4.98 2.42
N VAL A 347 7.64 -5.20 1.25
CA VAL A 347 7.88 -6.52 0.67
C VAL A 347 9.37 -6.75 0.55
N ALA A 348 9.86 -7.82 1.15
CA ALA A 348 11.24 -8.27 0.97
C ALA A 348 11.25 -9.42 -0.04
N GLU A 349 11.59 -9.12 -1.29
CA GLU A 349 11.69 -10.13 -2.34
C GLU A 349 12.78 -11.17 -2.04
N ARG A 350 12.56 -12.41 -2.47
CA ARG A 350 13.48 -13.52 -2.15
C ARG A 350 14.77 -13.38 -2.95
N ALA A 351 15.91 -13.55 -2.30
CA ALA A 351 17.19 -13.61 -3.00
C ALA A 351 17.25 -14.89 -3.87
N THR A 352 17.63 -14.73 -5.14
CA THR A 352 17.75 -15.82 -6.11
C THR A 352 18.94 -16.73 -5.87
N LEU A 353 20.04 -16.14 -5.40
CA LEU A 353 21.30 -16.83 -5.15
C LEU A 353 21.89 -16.33 -3.83
N PRO A 354 22.64 -17.19 -3.12
CA PRO A 354 23.45 -16.77 -1.98
C PRO A 354 24.36 -15.61 -2.36
N ARG A 355 24.32 -14.53 -1.56
CA ARG A 355 25.00 -13.26 -1.86
C ARG A 355 26.45 -13.21 -1.39
N GLY A 356 26.87 -14.16 -0.56
CA GLY A 356 28.20 -14.17 0.04
C GLY A 356 28.77 -15.57 0.27
N ARG A 357 30.08 -15.64 0.53
CA ARG A 357 30.81 -16.91 0.74
C ARG A 357 30.24 -17.75 1.88
N ALA A 358 29.85 -17.11 2.98
CA ALA A 358 29.26 -17.79 4.14
C ALA A 358 27.92 -18.47 3.78
N GLU A 359 27.05 -17.78 3.03
CA GLU A 359 25.77 -18.34 2.59
C GLU A 359 25.97 -19.49 1.58
N TRP A 360 26.99 -19.40 0.72
CA TRP A 360 27.37 -20.50 -0.17
C TRP A 360 27.89 -21.72 0.60
N VAL A 361 28.67 -21.52 1.66
CA VAL A 361 29.13 -22.61 2.54
C VAL A 361 27.96 -23.27 3.25
N ASP A 362 27.03 -22.47 3.78
CA ASP A 362 25.81 -22.96 4.44
C ASP A 362 24.91 -23.74 3.45
N ALA A 363 24.73 -23.22 2.23
CA ALA A 363 24.01 -23.92 1.17
C ALA A 363 24.66 -25.27 0.80
N ALA A 364 25.99 -25.32 0.71
CA ALA A 364 26.73 -26.55 0.43
C ALA A 364 26.62 -27.57 1.58
N LEU A 365 26.66 -27.10 2.83
CA LEU A 365 26.49 -27.96 4.02
C LEU A 365 25.08 -28.58 4.03
N ARG A 366 24.03 -27.77 3.87
CA ARG A 366 22.64 -28.26 3.77
C ARG A 366 22.48 -29.24 2.63
N ALA A 367 23.01 -28.92 1.44
CA ALA A 367 22.97 -29.83 0.30
C ALA A 367 23.65 -31.19 0.61
N GLY A 368 24.79 -31.20 1.31
CA GLY A 368 25.47 -32.44 1.71
C GLY A 368 24.67 -33.29 2.71
N VAL A 369 24.02 -32.64 3.69
CA VAL A 369 23.22 -33.30 4.74
C VAL A 369 21.88 -33.78 4.19
N ASP A 370 21.13 -32.88 3.56
CA ASP A 370 19.77 -33.15 3.04
C ASP A 370 19.79 -33.92 1.73
N ARG A 371 20.95 -34.01 1.07
CA ARG A 371 21.14 -34.61 -0.26
C ARG A 371 20.13 -34.09 -1.27
N GLU A 372 19.84 -32.80 -1.17
CA GLU A 372 18.91 -32.06 -2.01
C GLU A 372 19.47 -30.67 -2.29
N VAL A 373 19.28 -30.21 -3.53
CA VAL A 373 19.54 -28.83 -3.92
C VAL A 373 18.27 -28.27 -4.54
N GLY A 374 17.89 -27.08 -4.11
CA GLY A 374 16.74 -26.36 -4.63
C GLY A 374 17.13 -24.95 -5.04
N VAL A 375 16.57 -24.48 -6.16
CA VAL A 375 16.73 -23.10 -6.63
C VAL A 375 15.35 -22.54 -6.90
N ALA A 376 15.12 -21.29 -6.48
CA ALA A 376 13.93 -20.52 -6.79
C ALA A 376 14.36 -19.19 -7.43
N VAL A 377 13.82 -18.89 -8.61
CA VAL A 377 14.17 -17.71 -9.40
C VAL A 377 12.88 -16.98 -9.79
N PRO A 378 12.77 -15.66 -9.53
CA PRO A 378 11.65 -14.87 -10.01
C PRO A 378 11.65 -14.86 -11.53
N GLY A 379 10.47 -14.80 -12.12
CA GLY A 379 10.35 -14.64 -13.56
C GLY A 379 10.66 -13.22 -14.01
N THR A 380 10.60 -13.02 -15.32
CA THR A 380 11.02 -11.79 -15.99
C THR A 380 9.85 -10.89 -16.37
N THR A 381 8.62 -11.31 -16.14
CA THR A 381 7.43 -10.55 -16.55
C THR A 381 7.05 -9.47 -15.56
N GLY A 382 7.56 -9.58 -14.32
CA GLY A 382 7.29 -8.68 -13.20
C GLY A 382 5.92 -8.90 -12.56
N GLN A 383 5.28 -10.04 -12.80
CA GLN A 383 3.98 -10.42 -12.22
C GLN A 383 4.15 -11.18 -10.90
N GLY A 384 5.31 -11.12 -10.26
CA GLY A 384 5.58 -11.83 -8.99
C GLY A 384 5.66 -13.35 -9.16
N GLU A 385 5.90 -13.82 -10.39
CA GLU A 385 6.05 -15.24 -10.66
C GLU A 385 7.40 -15.79 -10.20
N VAL A 386 7.42 -17.06 -9.80
CA VAL A 386 8.61 -17.78 -9.34
C VAL A 386 8.67 -19.13 -10.02
N TRP A 387 9.82 -19.40 -10.62
CA TRP A 387 10.23 -20.73 -11.06
C TRP A 387 11.03 -21.40 -9.95
N SER A 388 10.76 -22.67 -9.71
CA SER A 388 11.50 -23.48 -8.76
C SER A 388 11.92 -24.79 -9.38
N ALA A 389 13.09 -25.28 -9.01
CA ALA A 389 13.56 -26.60 -9.36
C ALA A 389 14.28 -27.19 -8.15
N SER A 390 14.01 -28.46 -7.83
CA SER A 390 14.81 -29.19 -6.85
C SER A 390 15.28 -30.54 -7.38
N TRP A 391 16.47 -30.94 -6.97
CA TRP A 391 17.06 -32.23 -7.27
C TRP A 391 17.55 -32.87 -5.99
N ARG A 392 17.06 -34.08 -5.73
CA ARG A 392 17.32 -34.87 -4.54
C ARG A 392 17.98 -36.19 -4.91
N TRP A 393 19.12 -36.50 -4.30
CA TRP A 393 19.99 -37.63 -4.65
C TRP A 393 20.19 -38.65 -3.51
N TRP A 394 19.15 -38.87 -2.69
CA TRP A 394 19.15 -39.97 -1.72
C TRP A 394 19.27 -41.33 -2.42
N SER A 395 20.13 -42.19 -1.88
CA SER A 395 20.18 -43.62 -2.22
C SER A 395 18.78 -44.21 -2.10
N HIS A 396 18.33 -44.93 -3.13
CA HIS A 396 17.00 -45.57 -3.22
C HIS A 396 15.79 -44.65 -3.29
N ARG A 397 15.98 -43.33 -3.15
CA ARG A 397 14.90 -42.35 -3.22
C ARG A 397 15.27 -41.12 -4.06
N PRO A 398 15.82 -41.19 -5.28
CA PRO A 398 16.11 -39.97 -6.04
C PRO A 398 14.82 -39.26 -6.48
N GLY A 399 14.90 -37.94 -6.69
CA GLY A 399 13.77 -37.20 -7.23
C GLY A 399 14.15 -35.85 -7.83
N VAL A 400 13.33 -35.38 -8.75
CA VAL A 400 13.39 -34.04 -9.33
C VAL A 400 12.01 -33.41 -9.20
N SER A 401 11.97 -32.14 -8.84
CA SER A 401 10.76 -31.31 -8.87
C SER A 401 11.01 -30.07 -9.73
N ILE A 402 9.98 -29.64 -10.44
CA ILE A 402 9.93 -28.34 -11.12
C ILE A 402 8.59 -27.71 -10.75
N GLY A 403 8.63 -26.45 -10.37
CA GLY A 403 7.45 -25.70 -9.98
C GLY A 403 7.40 -24.33 -10.64
N PHE A 404 6.19 -23.86 -10.90
CA PHE A 404 5.89 -22.49 -11.28
C PHE A 404 4.79 -21.96 -10.37
N ALA A 405 4.96 -20.76 -9.83
CA ALA A 405 3.98 -20.09 -9.01
C ALA A 405 3.81 -18.65 -9.46
N ALA A 406 2.58 -18.16 -9.58
CA ALA A 406 2.33 -16.75 -9.91
C ALA A 406 1.05 -16.25 -9.23
N PRO A 407 1.05 -15.02 -8.69
CA PRO A 407 -0.18 -14.36 -8.31
C PRO A 407 -0.94 -13.91 -9.57
N ARG A 408 -2.26 -13.95 -9.49
CA ARG A 408 -3.18 -13.36 -10.47
C ARG A 408 -2.99 -13.73 -11.95
N VAL A 409 -2.92 -15.03 -12.27
CA VAL A 409 -2.75 -15.51 -13.66
C VAL A 409 -3.95 -15.13 -14.53
N HIS A 410 -3.72 -14.38 -15.61
CA HIS A 410 -4.75 -13.90 -16.55
C HIS A 410 -5.92 -13.14 -15.88
N GLY A 411 -5.63 -12.40 -14.81
CA GLY A 411 -6.63 -11.61 -14.07
C GLY A 411 -7.48 -12.42 -13.09
N LEU A 412 -7.38 -13.76 -13.09
CA LEU A 412 -8.02 -14.62 -12.11
C LEU A 412 -7.37 -14.41 -10.74
N PRO A 413 -8.12 -14.25 -9.64
CA PRO A 413 -7.55 -14.01 -8.32
C PRO A 413 -6.80 -15.26 -7.79
N GLY A 414 -6.06 -15.05 -6.71
CA GLY A 414 -5.31 -16.09 -6.02
C GLY A 414 -3.91 -16.35 -6.57
N VAL A 415 -3.21 -17.26 -5.90
CA VAL A 415 -1.89 -17.75 -6.26
C VAL A 415 -2.02 -19.11 -6.93
N TRP A 416 -1.60 -19.16 -8.18
CA TRP A 416 -1.64 -20.36 -9.01
C TRP A 416 -0.29 -21.04 -8.94
N ARG A 417 -0.28 -22.35 -8.67
CA ARG A 417 0.92 -23.18 -8.57
C ARG A 417 0.79 -24.40 -9.46
N VAL A 418 1.78 -24.62 -10.32
CA VAL A 418 1.93 -25.82 -11.13
C VAL A 418 3.20 -26.52 -10.68
N GLU A 419 3.10 -27.79 -10.31
CA GLU A 419 4.25 -28.59 -9.88
C GLU A 419 4.29 -29.91 -10.65
N GLY A 420 5.47 -30.25 -11.16
CA GLY A 420 5.80 -31.55 -11.73
C GLY A 420 6.87 -32.23 -10.88
N THR A 421 6.65 -33.49 -10.51
CA THR A 421 7.62 -34.27 -9.74
C THR A 421 7.87 -35.62 -10.39
N TRP A 422 9.13 -36.03 -10.40
CA TRP A 422 9.60 -37.34 -10.87
C TRP A 422 10.42 -37.96 -9.76
N ARG A 423 9.97 -39.09 -9.21
CA ARG A 423 10.61 -39.74 -8.07
C ARG A 423 10.77 -41.23 -8.33
N SER A 424 11.81 -41.81 -7.76
CA SER A 424 11.92 -43.27 -7.66
C SER A 424 12.03 -43.66 -6.21
N GLU A 425 11.34 -44.72 -5.82
CA GLU A 425 11.35 -45.25 -4.45
C GLU A 425 11.65 -46.74 -4.51
N THR A 426 12.56 -47.21 -3.66
CA THR A 426 12.85 -48.65 -3.54
C THR A 426 12.26 -49.17 -2.24
N TYR A 427 11.44 -50.21 -2.34
CA TYR A 427 10.78 -50.87 -1.23
C TYR A 427 11.35 -52.28 -1.07
N ALA A 428 11.55 -52.70 0.18
CA ALA A 428 11.84 -54.09 0.50
C ALA A 428 10.50 -54.81 0.72
N THR A 429 10.19 -55.78 -0.13
CA THR A 429 8.98 -56.60 -0.03
C THR A 429 9.36 -58.05 0.28
N GLY A 430 8.94 -58.57 1.44
CA GLY A 430 9.23 -59.92 1.91
C GLY A 430 9.02 -60.07 3.42
N GLU A 431 8.72 -61.28 3.89
CA GLU A 431 8.39 -61.56 5.30
C GLU A 431 9.60 -61.50 6.26
N THR A 432 10.83 -61.66 5.74
CA THR A 432 12.08 -61.60 6.52
C THR A 432 13.15 -60.79 5.79
N ARG A 433 14.09 -60.20 6.55
CA ARG A 433 15.21 -59.37 6.03
C ARG A 433 16.13 -60.10 5.03
N LEU A 434 16.19 -61.43 5.11
CA LEU A 434 16.99 -62.29 4.23
C LEU A 434 16.26 -62.67 2.92
N ALA A 435 14.92 -62.52 2.87
CA ALA A 435 14.09 -62.88 1.73
C ALA A 435 13.46 -61.64 1.05
N SER A 436 13.87 -60.43 1.41
CA SER A 436 13.30 -59.21 0.86
C SER A 436 13.75 -58.96 -0.58
N LEU A 437 12.79 -58.92 -1.51
CA LEU A 437 13.01 -58.44 -2.87
C LEU A 437 12.98 -56.91 -2.86
N LEU A 438 13.98 -56.29 -3.49
CA LEU A 438 13.98 -54.83 -3.69
C LEU A 438 13.16 -54.50 -4.92
N THR A 439 12.01 -53.87 -4.71
CA THR A 439 11.15 -53.39 -5.79
C THR A 439 11.37 -51.90 -5.97
N ARG A 440 11.76 -51.47 -7.17
CA ARG A 440 11.89 -50.05 -7.52
C ARG A 440 10.63 -49.58 -8.23
N GLU A 441 9.97 -48.60 -7.65
CA GLU A 441 8.84 -47.89 -8.24
C GLU A 441 9.31 -46.54 -8.79
N ARG A 442 8.71 -46.11 -9.90
CA ARG A 442 8.89 -44.76 -10.46
C ARG A 442 7.53 -44.07 -10.46
N ARG A 443 7.46 -42.88 -9.88
CA ARG A 443 6.24 -42.09 -9.79
C ARG A 443 6.45 -40.73 -10.46
N THR A 444 5.48 -40.36 -11.28
CA THR A 444 5.37 -39.02 -11.84
C THR A 444 4.06 -38.42 -11.36
N ARG A 445 4.12 -37.21 -10.81
CA ARG A 445 2.94 -36.48 -10.35
C ARG A 445 2.97 -35.08 -10.92
N ALA A 446 1.85 -34.65 -11.46
CA ALA A 446 1.56 -33.27 -11.77
C ALA A 446 0.49 -32.76 -10.80
N ALA A 447 0.62 -31.52 -10.35
CA ALA A 447 -0.37 -30.85 -9.50
C ALA A 447 -0.61 -29.43 -10.01
N LEU A 448 -1.87 -29.02 -9.99
CA LEU A 448 -2.30 -27.63 -10.16
C LEU A 448 -3.03 -27.24 -8.88
N THR A 449 -2.58 -26.18 -8.23
CA THR A 449 -3.18 -25.64 -7.00
C THR A 449 -3.51 -24.17 -7.20
N VAL A 450 -4.66 -23.75 -6.69
CA VAL A 450 -5.07 -22.35 -6.62
C VAL A 450 -5.42 -22.06 -5.17
N SER A 451 -4.78 -21.05 -4.58
CA SER A 451 -5.10 -20.56 -3.23
C SER A 451 -5.55 -19.10 -3.31
N ASP A 452 -6.64 -18.74 -2.62
CA ASP A 452 -7.04 -17.34 -2.42
C ASP A 452 -7.76 -17.19 -1.08
N TRP A 453 -7.75 -15.98 -0.55
CA TRP A 453 -8.45 -15.60 0.66
C TRP A 453 -9.78 -14.91 0.31
N LEU A 454 -10.87 -15.62 0.56
CA LEU A 454 -12.23 -15.10 0.40
C LEU A 454 -12.70 -14.29 1.61
N THR A 455 -12.03 -14.40 2.75
CA THR A 455 -12.28 -13.61 3.96
C THR A 455 -10.96 -13.33 4.68
N GLY A 456 -10.96 -12.35 5.59
CA GLY A 456 -9.81 -12.08 6.46
C GLY A 456 -9.74 -12.93 7.73
N ARG A 457 -10.70 -13.86 7.93
CA ARG A 457 -10.80 -14.70 9.13
C ARG A 457 -10.16 -16.06 8.93
#